data_AF-A0A517N0L2-F1
#
_entry.id   AF-A0A517N0L2-F1
#
_cell.length_a   1.000
_cell.length_b   1.000
_cell.length_c   1.000
_cell.angle_alpha   90.00
_cell.angle_beta   90.00
_cell.angle_gamma   90.00
#
_symmetry.space_group_name_H-M   'P 1'
#
loop_
_entity.id
_entity.type
_entity.pdbx_description
1 polymer ?
#
loop_
_entity_poly.entity_id
_entity_poly.type
_entity_poly.pdbx_seq_one_letter_code
_entity_poly.pdbx_strand_id
1 'polypeptide(L)'
;MMGQRMPRRLTVLTLVLAVILAGAWYKERENRRDWETQTAWNQKIERLTSDGLKHKEIMVAQVRSWWTKPNGLSKVESEWNDGEPLELTQMDDLQHATWIDPKYNIEHKFTFRDGIVIGHGTGWGPRSVLATYPRPANFSRSSEAESIREINLGCAIILWFHLFLASLATKDSRWLEEGAIITAITAGVAWLVDPIHSISWHGIFSNDNLVFALIMLVLSGVLLAIRRADAAVGWGFRFSLRGMLIAMTAVALLLALGPVGYVALAVASGAVLLGVLRFLQIRGATSHEPQVG
;
A
#
# COMPACT_ATOMS: atom_id res chain seq x y z
N MET A 1 -48.85 10.54 3.33
CA MET A 1 -47.44 10.11 3.41
C MET A 1 -46.65 10.78 2.29
N MET A 2 -46.05 11.94 2.56
CA MET A 2 -45.18 12.63 1.59
C MET A 2 -43.79 11.99 1.63
N GLY A 3 -43.41 11.29 0.56
CA GLY A 3 -42.04 10.83 0.38
C GLY A 3 -41.11 12.03 0.26
N GLN A 4 -40.29 12.28 1.28
CA GLN A 4 -39.19 13.24 1.20
C GLN A 4 -38.24 12.79 0.08
N ARG A 5 -38.38 13.39 -1.11
CA ARG A 5 -37.37 13.27 -2.17
C ARG A 5 -36.07 13.81 -1.61
N MET A 6 -35.03 12.99 -1.58
CA MET A 6 -33.69 13.49 -1.25
C MET A 6 -33.34 14.65 -2.19
N PRO A 7 -32.76 15.75 -1.67
CA PRO A 7 -32.36 16.85 -2.52
C PRO A 7 -31.29 16.36 -3.50
N ARG A 8 -31.49 16.60 -4.80
CA ARG A 8 -30.65 16.12 -5.92
C ARG A 8 -29.14 16.28 -5.66
N ARG A 9 -28.75 17.35 -4.96
CA ARG A 9 -27.35 17.63 -4.57
C ARG A 9 -26.74 16.53 -3.70
N LEU A 10 -27.48 16.03 -2.71
CA LEU A 10 -27.00 14.98 -1.81
C LEU A 10 -26.76 13.67 -2.57
N THR A 11 -27.64 13.33 -3.50
CA THR A 11 -27.48 12.15 -4.35
C THR A 11 -26.20 12.22 -5.18
N VAL A 12 -25.89 13.40 -5.74
CA VAL A 12 -24.66 13.61 -6.51
C VAL A 12 -23.42 13.49 -5.61
N LEU A 13 -23.41 14.10 -4.42
CA LEU A 13 -22.27 14.03 -3.49
C LEU A 13 -22.00 12.59 -3.03
N THR A 14 -23.05 11.84 -2.68
CA THR A 14 -22.91 10.43 -2.30
C THR A 14 -22.39 9.58 -3.45
N LEU A 15 -22.82 9.85 -4.68
CA LEU A 15 -22.35 9.13 -5.86
C LEU A 15 -20.86 9.43 -6.15
N VAL A 16 -20.44 10.68 -6.02
CA VAL A 16 -19.02 11.07 -6.15
C VAL A 16 -18.16 10.37 -5.11
N LEU A 17 -18.60 10.36 -3.84
CA LEU A 17 -17.90 9.65 -2.77
C LEU A 17 -17.83 8.14 -3.04
N ALA A 18 -18.93 7.53 -3.51
CA ALA A 18 -18.94 6.11 -3.86
C ALA A 18 -17.92 5.77 -4.96
N VAL A 19 -17.77 6.62 -5.97
CA VAL A 19 -16.77 6.45 -7.04
C VAL A 19 -15.34 6.55 -6.50
N ILE A 20 -15.06 7.56 -5.66
CA ILE A 20 -13.74 7.73 -5.02
C ILE A 20 -13.38 6.49 -4.21
N LEU A 21 -14.32 5.98 -3.43
CA LEU A 21 -14.12 4.81 -2.58
C LEU A 21 -13.97 3.52 -3.39
N ALA A 22 -14.71 3.37 -4.49
CA ALA A 22 -14.57 2.23 -5.38
C ALA A 22 -13.19 2.19 -6.04
N GLY A 23 -12.66 3.34 -6.48
CA GLY A 23 -11.30 3.45 -7.02
C GLY A 23 -10.23 3.14 -5.97
N ALA A 24 -10.42 3.61 -4.75
CA ALA A 24 -9.53 3.31 -3.63
C ALA A 24 -9.51 1.82 -3.29
N TRP A 25 -10.68 1.19 -3.20
CA TRP A 25 -10.80 -0.25 -2.97
C TRP A 25 -10.14 -1.07 -4.08
N TYR A 26 -10.31 -0.66 -5.33
CA TYR A 26 -9.66 -1.30 -6.46
C TYR A 26 -8.13 -1.26 -6.32
N LYS A 27 -7.56 -0.09 -5.98
CA LYS A 27 -6.12 0.07 -5.75
C LYS A 27 -5.62 -0.70 -4.54
N GLU A 28 -6.37 -0.70 -3.43
CA GLU A 28 -6.03 -1.49 -2.24
C GLU A 28 -5.95 -2.98 -2.55
N ARG A 29 -6.88 -3.50 -3.36
CA ARG A 29 -6.89 -4.89 -3.80
C ARG A 29 -5.66 -5.23 -4.66
N GLU A 30 -5.23 -4.33 -5.55
CA GLU A 30 -3.97 -4.50 -6.29
C GLU A 30 -2.77 -4.57 -5.34
N ASN A 31 -2.66 -3.61 -4.40
CA ASN A 31 -1.56 -3.59 -3.42
C ASN A 31 -1.52 -4.88 -2.59
N ARG A 32 -2.69 -5.42 -2.22
CA ARG A 32 -2.78 -6.67 -1.46
C ARG A 32 -2.25 -7.86 -2.25
N ARG A 33 -2.64 -8.00 -3.52
CA ARG A 33 -2.14 -9.04 -4.41
C ARG A 33 -0.61 -8.94 -4.57
N ASP A 34 -0.09 -7.73 -4.75
CA ASP A 34 1.34 -7.49 -4.89
C ASP A 34 2.08 -7.86 -3.58
N TRP A 35 1.51 -7.52 -2.42
CA TRP A 35 2.04 -7.89 -1.11
C TRP A 35 2.03 -9.40 -0.85
N GLU A 36 0.95 -10.09 -1.22
CA GLU A 36 0.84 -11.55 -1.14
C GLU A 36 1.89 -12.22 -2.05
N THR A 37 2.11 -11.67 -3.24
CA THR A 37 3.12 -12.15 -4.19
C THR A 37 4.53 -11.98 -3.64
N GLN A 38 4.84 -10.81 -3.07
CA GLN A 38 6.12 -10.58 -2.38
C GLN A 38 6.32 -11.52 -1.20
N THR A 39 5.29 -11.71 -0.39
CA THR A 39 5.35 -12.56 0.80
C THR A 39 5.58 -14.02 0.41
N ALA A 40 4.85 -14.52 -0.60
CA ALA A 40 5.04 -15.87 -1.13
C ALA A 40 6.45 -16.04 -1.72
N TRP A 41 6.95 -15.02 -2.43
CA TRP A 41 8.32 -15.03 -2.96
C TRP A 41 9.36 -15.06 -1.84
N ASN A 42 9.22 -14.22 -0.81
CA ASN A 42 10.13 -14.19 0.35
C ASN A 42 10.19 -15.56 1.03
N GLN A 43 9.02 -16.18 1.29
CA GLN A 43 8.94 -17.52 1.88
C GLN A 43 9.59 -18.57 0.98
N LYS A 44 9.40 -18.47 -0.35
CA LYS A 44 10.04 -19.37 -1.31
C LYS A 44 11.56 -19.24 -1.29
N ILE A 45 12.09 -18.01 -1.31
CA ILE A 45 13.54 -17.75 -1.26
C ILE A 45 14.15 -18.21 0.06
N GLU A 46 13.46 -17.98 1.17
CA GLU A 46 13.91 -18.44 2.49
C GLU A 46 14.01 -19.98 2.52
N ARG A 47 12.98 -20.68 2.04
CA ARG A 47 12.99 -22.14 1.90
C ARG A 47 14.11 -22.62 0.98
N LEU A 48 14.24 -22.06 -0.21
CA LEU A 48 15.29 -22.42 -1.17
C LEU A 48 16.70 -22.15 -0.63
N THR A 49 16.87 -21.08 0.14
CA THR A 49 18.15 -20.76 0.77
C THR A 49 18.50 -21.79 1.86
N SER A 50 17.52 -22.14 2.69
CA SER A 50 17.68 -23.16 3.73
C SER A 50 17.94 -24.56 3.15
N ASP A 51 17.16 -24.97 2.16
CA ASP A 51 17.32 -26.26 1.48
C ASP A 51 18.61 -26.32 0.68
N GLY A 52 18.98 -25.23 0.00
CA GLY A 52 20.24 -25.11 -0.73
C GLY A 52 21.47 -25.18 0.16
N LEU A 53 21.42 -24.62 1.39
CA LEU A 53 22.50 -24.76 2.37
C LEU A 53 22.69 -26.23 2.79
N LYS A 54 21.61 -26.93 3.12
CA LYS A 54 21.67 -28.37 3.45
C LYS A 54 22.17 -29.19 2.25
N HIS A 55 21.70 -28.87 1.05
CA HIS A 55 22.12 -29.56 -0.16
C HIS A 55 23.62 -29.34 -0.42
N LYS A 56 24.09 -28.10 -0.29
CA LYS A 56 25.51 -27.76 -0.39
C LYS A 56 26.36 -28.59 0.58
N GLU A 57 25.93 -28.77 1.82
CA GLU A 57 26.67 -29.59 2.81
C GLU A 57 26.79 -31.05 2.36
N ILE A 58 25.70 -31.64 1.86
CA ILE A 58 25.68 -33.00 1.30
C ILE A 58 26.65 -33.10 0.12
N MET A 59 26.57 -32.15 -0.82
CA MET A 59 27.41 -32.12 -2.01
C MET A 59 28.90 -31.95 -1.67
N VAL A 60 29.23 -31.07 -0.73
CA VAL A 60 30.61 -30.90 -0.24
C VAL A 60 31.11 -32.19 0.41
N ALA A 61 30.27 -32.88 1.20
CA ALA A 61 30.63 -34.17 1.78
C ALA A 61 30.85 -35.25 0.71
N GLN A 62 30.04 -35.28 -0.35
CA GLN A 62 30.20 -36.19 -1.48
C GLN A 62 31.50 -35.93 -2.23
N VAL A 63 31.82 -34.67 -2.55
CA VAL A 63 33.10 -34.32 -3.21
C VAL A 63 34.30 -34.67 -2.35
N ARG A 64 34.21 -34.43 -1.03
CA ARG A 64 35.24 -34.89 -0.08
C ARG A 64 35.45 -36.40 -0.12
N SER A 65 34.41 -37.18 -0.39
CA SER A 65 34.53 -38.63 -0.55
C SER A 65 35.28 -39.04 -1.82
N TRP A 66 35.41 -38.17 -2.81
CA TRP A 66 36.16 -38.39 -4.06
C TRP A 66 37.57 -37.81 -4.04
N TRP A 67 37.88 -36.97 -3.04
CA TRP A 67 39.19 -36.33 -2.94
C TRP A 67 40.29 -37.38 -2.97
N THR A 68 41.34 -37.10 -3.75
CA THR A 68 42.54 -37.95 -3.92
C THR A 68 42.28 -39.38 -4.43
N LYS A 69 41.04 -39.71 -4.82
CA LYS A 69 40.72 -41.00 -5.44
C LYS A 69 40.95 -40.96 -6.96
N PRO A 70 41.42 -42.06 -7.56
CA PRO A 70 41.41 -42.20 -9.02
C PRO A 70 39.96 -42.11 -9.53
N ASN A 71 39.77 -41.48 -10.69
CA ASN A 71 38.48 -41.29 -11.39
C ASN A 71 37.54 -40.23 -10.81
N GLY A 72 38.06 -39.24 -10.09
CA GLY A 72 37.26 -38.13 -9.56
C GLY A 72 36.50 -37.36 -10.65
N LEU A 73 37.12 -37.11 -11.82
CA LEU A 73 36.46 -36.46 -12.96
C LEU A 73 35.24 -37.25 -13.46
N SER A 74 35.44 -38.53 -13.78
CA SER A 74 34.37 -39.42 -14.24
C SER A 74 33.23 -39.54 -13.21
N LYS A 75 33.55 -39.46 -11.92
CA LYS A 75 32.54 -39.42 -10.85
C LYS A 75 31.68 -38.16 -10.88
N VAL A 76 32.28 -36.99 -11.06
CA VAL A 76 31.50 -35.74 -11.20
C VAL A 76 30.63 -35.80 -12.46
N GLU A 77 31.18 -36.25 -13.58
CA GLU A 77 30.45 -36.35 -14.85
C GLU A 77 29.24 -37.29 -14.73
N SER A 78 29.46 -38.51 -14.22
CA SER A 78 28.42 -39.54 -14.10
C SER A 78 27.38 -39.25 -13.01
N GLU A 79 27.77 -38.68 -11.87
CA GLU A 79 26.85 -38.48 -10.74
C GLU A 79 26.19 -37.10 -10.76
N TRP A 80 26.85 -36.05 -11.29
CA TRP A 80 26.37 -34.66 -11.21
C TRP A 80 26.10 -34.00 -12.57
N ASN A 81 26.72 -34.49 -13.66
CA ASN A 81 26.55 -33.90 -15.00
C ASN A 81 25.81 -34.84 -15.97
N ASP A 82 24.95 -35.72 -15.46
CA ASP A 82 24.14 -36.67 -16.25
C ASP A 82 24.96 -37.57 -17.21
N GLY A 83 26.23 -37.80 -16.91
CA GLY A 83 27.17 -38.54 -17.74
C GLY A 83 27.81 -37.73 -18.87
N GLU A 84 27.46 -36.46 -19.03
CA GLU A 84 28.08 -35.58 -20.00
C GLU A 84 29.48 -35.13 -19.54
N PRO A 85 30.44 -34.97 -20.47
CA PRO A 85 31.77 -34.46 -20.13
C PRO A 85 31.71 -33.04 -19.56
N LEU A 86 32.55 -32.74 -18.56
CA LEU A 86 32.68 -31.37 -18.06
C LEU A 86 33.52 -30.51 -19.02
N GLU A 87 33.15 -29.24 -19.18
CA GLU A 87 34.00 -28.27 -19.86
C GLU A 87 35.23 -27.96 -18.99
N LEU A 88 36.39 -28.46 -19.42
CA LEU A 88 37.66 -28.28 -18.72
C LEU A 88 38.44 -27.10 -19.31
N THR A 89 38.88 -26.20 -18.45
CA THR A 89 39.83 -25.12 -18.78
C THR A 89 41.19 -25.46 -18.19
N GLN A 90 42.23 -25.56 -19.03
CA GLN A 90 43.60 -25.77 -18.57
C GLN A 90 44.18 -24.45 -18.05
N MET A 91 44.67 -24.44 -16.81
CA MET A 91 45.46 -23.34 -16.24
C MET A 91 46.70 -23.95 -15.58
N ASP A 92 47.88 -23.55 -16.07
CA ASP A 92 49.17 -24.14 -15.70
C ASP A 92 49.17 -25.68 -15.91
N ASP A 93 49.41 -26.45 -14.85
CA ASP A 93 49.41 -27.92 -14.82
C ASP A 93 48.07 -28.52 -14.34
N LEU A 94 47.03 -27.70 -14.16
CA LEU A 94 45.76 -28.10 -13.57
C LEU A 94 44.57 -27.89 -14.52
N GLN A 95 43.58 -28.77 -14.40
CA GLN A 95 42.32 -28.66 -15.12
C GLN A 95 41.26 -28.07 -14.18
N HIS A 96 40.59 -27.01 -14.62
CA HIS A 96 39.51 -26.38 -13.87
C HIS A 96 38.18 -26.63 -14.56
N ALA A 97 37.15 -26.94 -13.76
CA ALA A 97 35.78 -27.02 -14.25
C ALA A 97 34.85 -26.25 -13.32
N THR A 98 33.79 -25.68 -13.88
CA THR A 98 32.70 -25.12 -13.09
C THR A 98 31.44 -25.88 -13.43
N TRP A 99 30.77 -26.40 -12.40
CA TRP A 99 29.46 -27.03 -12.52
C TRP A 99 28.48 -26.23 -11.68
N ILE A 100 27.27 -26.03 -12.20
CA ILE A 100 26.23 -25.26 -11.54
C ILE A 100 25.06 -26.19 -11.23
N ASP A 101 24.70 -26.29 -9.95
CA ASP A 101 23.54 -27.05 -9.53
C ASP A 101 22.27 -26.48 -10.20
N PRO A 102 21.53 -27.25 -11.01
CA PRO A 102 20.40 -26.74 -11.77
C PRO A 102 19.19 -26.39 -10.89
N LYS A 103 19.10 -26.98 -9.69
CA LYS A 103 17.97 -26.79 -8.77
C LYS A 103 18.15 -25.56 -7.89
N TYR A 104 19.35 -25.38 -7.35
CA TYR A 104 19.64 -24.33 -6.38
C TYR A 104 20.54 -23.22 -6.92
N ASN A 105 21.16 -23.43 -8.09
CA ASN A 105 22.15 -22.52 -8.66
C ASN A 105 23.38 -22.37 -7.76
N ILE A 106 23.87 -23.48 -7.20
CA ILE A 106 25.12 -23.55 -6.42
C ILE A 106 26.27 -23.72 -7.41
N GLU A 107 27.24 -22.81 -7.38
CA GLU A 107 28.43 -22.92 -8.22
C GLU A 107 29.47 -23.82 -7.52
N HIS A 108 29.89 -24.89 -8.18
CA HIS A 108 30.96 -25.78 -7.73
C HIS A 108 32.15 -25.65 -8.68
N LYS A 109 33.29 -25.22 -8.13
CA LYS A 109 34.56 -25.09 -8.87
C LYS A 109 35.43 -26.27 -8.51
N PHE A 110 35.80 -27.05 -9.51
CA PHE A 110 36.66 -28.20 -9.36
C PHE A 110 38.04 -27.90 -9.93
N THR A 111 39.06 -28.44 -9.27
CA THR A 111 40.42 -28.48 -9.78
C THR A 111 40.87 -29.93 -9.83
N PHE A 112 41.31 -30.36 -11.00
CA PHE A 112 41.76 -31.72 -11.28
C PHE A 112 43.23 -31.75 -11.67
N ARG A 113 43.89 -32.86 -11.35
CA ARG A 113 45.20 -33.26 -11.89
C ARG A 113 45.10 -34.73 -12.29
N ASP A 114 45.39 -35.03 -13.55
CA ASP A 114 45.31 -36.39 -14.11
C ASP A 114 43.96 -37.10 -13.82
N GLY A 115 42.85 -36.36 -13.89
CA GLY A 115 41.50 -36.87 -13.61
C GLY A 115 41.16 -37.06 -12.11
N ILE A 116 42.07 -36.71 -11.19
CA ILE A 116 41.87 -36.74 -9.75
C ILE A 116 41.43 -35.35 -9.26
N VAL A 117 40.37 -35.29 -8.45
CA VAL A 117 39.96 -34.04 -7.79
C VAL A 117 40.99 -33.69 -6.70
N ILE A 118 41.65 -32.55 -6.85
CA ILE A 118 42.61 -32.02 -5.88
C ILE A 118 42.14 -30.74 -5.20
N GLY A 119 41.17 -30.04 -5.78
CA GLY A 119 40.59 -28.83 -5.20
C GLY A 119 39.09 -28.73 -5.43
N HIS A 120 38.38 -28.16 -4.46
CA HIS A 120 36.95 -27.88 -4.53
C HIS A 120 36.64 -26.53 -3.88
N GLY A 121 36.03 -25.64 -4.64
CA GLY A 121 35.46 -24.38 -4.18
C GLY A 121 33.95 -24.39 -4.37
N THR A 122 33.23 -23.70 -3.49
CA THR A 122 31.78 -23.52 -3.63
C THR A 122 31.41 -22.04 -3.57
N GLY A 123 30.83 -21.54 -4.67
CA GLY A 123 30.18 -20.25 -4.72
C GLY A 123 28.72 -20.41 -4.32
N TRP A 124 28.36 -19.94 -3.13
CA TRP A 124 26.96 -19.85 -2.70
C TRP A 124 26.69 -18.51 -2.08
N GLY A 125 25.57 -17.89 -2.46
CA GLY A 125 25.09 -16.69 -1.82
C GLY A 125 23.71 -16.30 -2.32
N PRO A 126 23.06 -15.33 -1.66
CA PRO A 126 21.72 -14.88 -2.04
C PRO A 126 21.62 -14.50 -3.52
N ARG A 127 22.70 -13.97 -4.12
CA ARG A 127 22.73 -13.58 -5.54
C ARG A 127 22.47 -14.73 -6.51
N SER A 128 22.90 -15.96 -6.22
CA SER A 128 22.70 -17.07 -7.15
C SER A 128 21.25 -17.55 -7.15
N VAL A 129 20.63 -17.66 -5.97
CA VAL A 129 19.19 -17.96 -5.85
C VAL A 129 18.35 -16.86 -6.51
N LEU A 130 18.73 -15.58 -6.31
CA LEU A 130 18.03 -14.44 -6.91
C LEU A 130 18.17 -14.38 -8.44
N ALA A 131 19.24 -14.91 -9.03
CA ALA A 131 19.41 -14.97 -10.47
C ALA A 131 18.39 -15.92 -11.12
N THR A 132 18.08 -17.04 -10.47
CA THR A 132 17.10 -18.02 -10.94
C THR A 132 15.67 -17.63 -10.58
N TYR A 133 15.48 -16.97 -9.43
CA TYR A 133 14.17 -16.57 -8.92
C TYR A 133 14.14 -15.06 -8.68
N PRO A 134 14.03 -14.25 -9.75
CA PRO A 134 14.06 -12.80 -9.64
C PRO A 134 12.94 -12.30 -8.73
N ARG A 135 13.24 -11.24 -7.98
CA ARG A 135 12.28 -10.61 -7.07
C ARG A 135 11.13 -10.02 -7.88
N PRO A 136 9.86 -10.27 -7.50
CA PRO A 136 8.73 -9.58 -8.12
C PRO A 136 8.84 -8.08 -7.86
N ALA A 137 8.30 -7.27 -8.78
CA ALA A 137 8.21 -5.83 -8.55
C ALA A 137 7.46 -5.57 -7.24
N ASN A 138 7.95 -4.61 -6.43
CA ASN A 138 7.37 -4.37 -5.12
C ASN A 138 5.89 -3.98 -5.23
N PHE A 139 5.58 -2.95 -6.00
CA PHE A 139 4.21 -2.57 -6.30
C PHE A 139 4.15 -2.05 -7.73
N SER A 140 3.09 -2.41 -8.45
CA SER A 140 2.90 -1.89 -9.80
C SER A 140 2.67 -0.38 -9.76
N ARG A 141 3.64 0.39 -10.27
CA ARG A 141 3.53 1.84 -10.46
C ARG A 141 3.03 2.23 -11.85
N SER A 142 2.85 1.25 -12.72
CA SER A 142 2.39 1.44 -14.09
C SER A 142 0.98 0.88 -14.32
N SER A 143 0.27 0.49 -13.26
CA SER A 143 -1.11 0.03 -13.40
C SER A 143 -2.05 1.19 -13.70
N GLU A 144 -3.18 0.88 -14.34
CA GLU A 144 -4.26 1.86 -14.55
C GLU A 144 -4.78 2.41 -13.21
N ALA A 145 -4.82 1.58 -12.15
CA ALA A 145 -5.21 2.03 -10.81
C ALA A 145 -4.26 3.09 -10.26
N GLU A 146 -2.95 2.93 -10.48
CA GLU A 146 -1.95 3.91 -10.08
C GLU A 146 -2.11 5.21 -10.85
N SER A 147 -2.29 5.14 -12.17
CA SER A 147 -2.52 6.32 -13.00
C SER A 147 -3.77 7.09 -12.55
N ILE A 148 -4.87 6.38 -12.28
CA ILE A 148 -6.11 6.98 -11.76
C ILE A 148 -5.87 7.63 -10.39
N ARG A 149 -5.13 6.97 -9.49
CA ARG A 149 -4.79 7.51 -8.16
C ARG A 149 -4.00 8.80 -8.26
N GLU A 150 -2.94 8.82 -9.07
CA GLU A 150 -2.07 9.99 -9.26
C GLU A 150 -2.83 11.17 -9.89
N ILE A 151 -3.63 10.92 -10.92
CA ILE A 151 -4.47 11.94 -11.55
C ILE A 151 -5.48 12.49 -10.54
N ASN A 152 -6.19 11.60 -9.82
CA ASN A 152 -7.16 12.00 -8.81
C ASN A 152 -6.51 12.84 -7.70
N LEU A 153 -5.32 12.48 -7.26
CA LEU A 153 -4.58 13.22 -6.26
C LEU A 153 -4.24 14.64 -6.73
N GLY A 154 -3.62 14.76 -7.91
CA GLY A 154 -3.26 16.07 -8.48
C GLY A 154 -4.48 16.96 -8.68
N CYS A 155 -5.54 16.40 -9.28
CA CYS A 155 -6.82 17.09 -9.46
C CYS A 155 -7.44 17.50 -8.12
N ALA A 156 -7.45 16.62 -7.12
CA ALA A 156 -8.04 16.89 -5.82
C ALA A 156 -7.33 18.03 -5.09
N ILE A 157 -5.99 18.07 -5.09
CA ILE A 157 -5.22 19.15 -4.46
C ILE A 157 -5.51 20.47 -5.16
N ILE A 158 -5.43 20.51 -6.50
CA ILE A 158 -5.68 21.73 -7.29
C ILE A 158 -7.11 22.22 -7.05
N LEU A 159 -8.11 21.34 -7.17
CA LEU A 159 -9.51 21.70 -6.95
C LEU A 159 -9.76 22.15 -5.51
N TRP A 160 -9.13 21.51 -4.52
CA TRP A 160 -9.23 21.94 -3.13
C TRP A 160 -8.79 23.39 -2.95
N PHE A 161 -7.62 23.78 -3.47
CA PHE A 161 -7.15 25.17 -3.37
C PHE A 161 -8.15 26.15 -4.00
N HIS A 162 -8.63 25.84 -5.20
CA HIS A 162 -9.59 26.71 -5.89
C HIS A 162 -10.91 26.83 -5.12
N LEU A 163 -11.46 25.71 -4.65
CA LEU A 163 -12.72 25.68 -3.90
C LEU A 163 -12.58 26.37 -2.54
N PHE A 164 -11.47 26.15 -1.84
CA PHE A 164 -11.19 26.77 -0.55
C PHE A 164 -11.02 28.29 -0.68
N LEU A 165 -10.20 28.77 -1.62
CA LEU A 165 -9.99 30.20 -1.87
C LEU A 165 -11.27 30.89 -2.38
N ALA A 166 -11.98 30.26 -3.31
CA ALA A 166 -13.27 30.78 -3.79
C ALA A 166 -14.31 30.79 -2.66
N SER A 167 -14.28 29.80 -1.78
CA SER A 167 -15.11 29.80 -0.58
C SER A 167 -14.80 31.04 0.25
N LEU A 168 -13.55 31.31 0.62
CA LEU A 168 -13.16 32.51 1.37
C LEU A 168 -13.64 33.82 0.73
N ALA A 169 -13.58 33.92 -0.60
CA ALA A 169 -13.96 35.12 -1.36
C ALA A 169 -15.48 35.32 -1.50
N THR A 170 -16.30 34.28 -1.31
CA THR A 170 -17.76 34.33 -1.53
C THR A 170 -18.50 34.12 -0.22
N LYS A 171 -19.45 34.99 0.13
CA LYS A 171 -20.15 34.88 1.43
C LYS A 171 -21.15 33.71 1.52
N ASP A 172 -21.80 33.33 0.43
CA ASP A 172 -23.00 32.46 0.48
C ASP A 172 -22.91 31.21 -0.42
N SER A 173 -21.75 30.56 -0.45
CA SER A 173 -21.50 29.48 -1.41
C SER A 173 -21.18 28.15 -0.74
N ARG A 174 -22.21 27.53 -0.17
CA ARG A 174 -22.13 26.23 0.52
C ARG A 174 -21.55 25.09 -0.35
N TRP A 175 -21.76 25.13 -1.66
CA TRP A 175 -21.26 24.09 -2.55
C TRP A 175 -19.72 24.13 -2.70
N LEU A 176 -19.09 25.29 -2.49
CA LEU A 176 -17.64 25.41 -2.49
C LEU A 176 -17.04 24.74 -1.25
N GLU A 177 -17.67 24.92 -0.09
CA GLU A 177 -17.23 24.32 1.18
C GLU A 177 -17.39 22.80 1.15
N GLU A 178 -18.55 22.30 0.72
CA GLU A 178 -18.80 20.87 0.55
C GLU A 178 -17.84 20.25 -0.49
N GLY A 179 -17.58 20.97 -1.59
CA GLY A 179 -16.60 20.57 -2.59
C GLY A 179 -15.18 20.49 -2.03
N ALA A 180 -14.75 21.48 -1.24
CA ALA A 180 -13.44 21.49 -0.58
C ALA A 180 -13.30 20.35 0.44
N ILE A 181 -14.36 19.92 1.10
CA ILE A 181 -14.31 18.73 1.97
C ILE A 181 -14.12 17.47 1.12
N ILE A 182 -14.86 17.32 0.01
CA ILE A 182 -14.78 16.13 -0.85
C ILE A 182 -13.41 16.01 -1.51
N THR A 183 -12.82 17.11 -1.97
CA THR A 183 -11.48 17.08 -2.56
C THR A 183 -10.40 16.77 -1.52
N ALA A 184 -10.53 17.27 -0.29
CA ALA A 184 -9.64 16.88 0.81
C ALA A 184 -9.73 15.38 1.12
N ILE A 185 -10.94 14.81 1.16
CA ILE A 185 -11.16 13.36 1.33
C ILE A 185 -10.54 12.59 0.15
N THR A 186 -10.73 13.07 -1.09
CA THR A 186 -10.19 12.43 -2.29
C THR A 186 -8.66 12.35 -2.24
N ALA A 187 -8.00 13.46 -1.88
CA ALA A 187 -6.56 13.51 -1.72
C ALA A 187 -6.07 12.56 -0.60
N GLY A 188 -6.73 12.59 0.56
CA GLY A 188 -6.40 11.70 1.68
C GLY A 188 -6.56 10.21 1.33
N VAL A 189 -7.63 9.85 0.62
CA VAL A 189 -7.86 8.48 0.15
C VAL A 189 -6.81 8.05 -0.88
N ALA A 190 -6.45 8.93 -1.82
CA ALA A 190 -5.42 8.65 -2.82
C ALA A 190 -4.03 8.45 -2.19
N TRP A 191 -3.72 9.16 -1.10
CA TRP A 191 -2.50 8.93 -0.32
C TRP A 191 -2.56 7.69 0.57
N LEU A 192 -3.74 7.35 1.10
CA LEU A 192 -3.91 6.17 1.95
C LEU A 192 -3.68 4.87 1.18
N VAL A 193 -4.11 4.81 -0.07
CA VAL A 193 -3.93 3.64 -0.94
C VAL A 193 -2.57 3.64 -1.67
N ASP A 194 -1.70 4.59 -1.34
CA ASP A 194 -0.35 4.65 -1.88
C ASP A 194 0.50 3.54 -1.21
N PRO A 195 1.11 2.63 -2.00
CA PRO A 195 1.83 1.47 -1.48
C PRO A 195 3.10 1.82 -0.69
N ILE A 196 3.63 3.03 -0.81
CA ILE A 196 4.86 3.45 -0.12
C ILE A 196 4.59 3.71 1.37
N HIS A 197 3.35 3.98 1.74
CA HIS A 197 3.03 4.52 3.05
C HIS A 197 2.56 3.44 4.01
N SER A 198 3.24 3.38 5.16
CA SER A 198 2.80 2.55 6.27
C SER A 198 1.58 3.22 6.93
N ILE A 199 0.51 2.45 7.10
CA ILE A 199 -0.70 2.88 7.82
C ILE A 199 -0.50 2.84 9.35
N SER A 200 0.72 2.54 9.83
CA SER A 200 1.04 2.63 11.26
C SER A 200 0.92 4.08 11.76
N TRP A 201 0.60 4.28 13.03
CA TRP A 201 0.58 5.63 13.64
C TRP A 201 1.87 6.42 13.39
N HIS A 202 3.01 5.73 13.43
CA HIS A 202 4.29 6.31 13.07
C HIS A 202 4.31 6.72 11.60
N GLY A 203 3.85 5.85 10.70
CA GLY A 203 3.75 6.13 9.26
C GLY A 203 2.78 7.23 8.86
N ILE A 204 1.71 7.49 9.63
CA ILE A 204 0.77 8.58 9.37
C ILE A 204 1.39 9.93 9.75
N PHE A 205 1.99 10.02 10.95
CA PHE A 205 2.62 11.27 11.42
C PHE A 205 4.00 11.53 10.83
N SER A 206 4.69 10.51 10.31
CA SER A 206 5.92 10.67 9.54
C SER A 206 5.66 10.89 8.04
N ASN A 207 4.40 10.90 7.61
CA ASN A 207 4.02 11.13 6.23
C ASN A 207 3.41 12.52 6.06
N ASP A 208 4.22 13.44 5.57
CA ASP A 208 3.84 14.83 5.28
C ASP A 208 2.56 14.93 4.43
N ASN A 209 2.31 13.95 3.55
CA ASN A 209 1.15 13.95 2.67
C ASN A 209 -0.16 13.64 3.42
N LEU A 210 -0.20 12.62 4.28
CA LEU A 210 -1.41 12.32 5.07
C LEU A 210 -1.71 13.42 6.09
N VAL A 211 -0.66 14.00 6.68
CA VAL A 211 -0.78 15.19 7.54
C VAL A 211 -1.37 16.36 6.75
N PHE A 212 -0.93 16.58 5.52
CA PHE A 212 -1.47 17.62 4.66
C PHE A 212 -2.96 17.40 4.33
N ALA A 213 -3.38 16.19 3.97
CA ALA A 213 -4.82 15.88 3.79
C ALA A 213 -5.64 16.15 5.04
N LEU A 214 -5.10 15.82 6.23
CA LEU A 214 -5.75 16.12 7.49
C LEU A 214 -5.91 17.63 7.70
N ILE A 215 -4.87 18.41 7.42
CA ILE A 215 -4.93 19.88 7.47
C ILE A 215 -5.98 20.42 6.51
N MET A 216 -6.00 19.95 5.26
CA MET A 216 -7.01 20.34 4.26
C MET A 216 -8.43 20.08 4.78
N LEU A 217 -8.67 18.91 5.36
CA LEU A 217 -9.97 18.52 5.89
C LEU A 217 -10.38 19.40 7.09
N VAL A 218 -9.45 19.65 8.01
CA VAL A 218 -9.68 20.51 9.18
C VAL A 218 -10.00 21.93 8.75
N LEU A 219 -9.21 22.51 7.84
CA LEU A 219 -9.43 23.86 7.32
C LEU A 219 -10.80 23.99 6.62
N SER A 220 -11.15 23.04 5.75
CA SER A 220 -12.46 23.02 5.09
C SER A 220 -13.60 22.89 6.11
N GLY A 221 -13.44 22.05 7.14
CA GLY A 221 -14.42 21.86 8.20
C GLY A 221 -14.61 23.08 9.09
N VAL A 222 -13.52 23.74 9.49
CA VAL A 222 -13.54 24.99 10.26
C VAL A 222 -14.23 26.10 9.47
N LEU A 223 -13.91 26.25 8.18
CA LEU A 223 -14.53 27.24 7.32
C LEU A 223 -16.05 27.03 7.23
N LEU A 224 -16.49 25.79 6.98
CA LEU A 224 -17.92 25.42 6.98
C LEU A 224 -18.59 25.71 8.34
N ALA A 225 -17.89 25.45 9.45
CA ALA A 225 -18.42 25.68 10.79
C ALA A 225 -18.62 27.18 11.08
N ILE A 226 -17.62 28.03 10.78
CA ILE A 226 -17.69 29.49 10.95
C ILE A 226 -18.83 30.07 10.12
N ARG A 227 -18.92 29.69 8.84
CA ARG A 227 -19.97 30.15 7.91
C ARG A 227 -21.37 29.82 8.38
N ARG A 228 -21.54 28.64 8.99
CA ARG A 228 -22.84 28.23 9.56
C ARG A 228 -23.17 28.92 10.87
N ALA A 229 -22.17 29.37 11.61
CA ALA A 229 -22.36 30.13 12.83
C ALA A 229 -22.88 31.54 12.54
N ASP A 230 -22.35 32.19 11.50
CA ASP A 230 -22.78 33.54 11.09
C ASP A 230 -24.21 33.55 10.53
N ALA A 231 -24.66 32.45 9.91
CA ALA A 231 -26.04 32.31 9.45
C ALA A 231 -27.06 32.05 10.59
N ALA A 232 -26.58 31.66 11.78
CA ALA A 232 -27.39 31.45 12.97
C ALA A 232 -27.22 32.66 13.92
N VAL A 233 -28.03 33.70 13.72
CA VAL A 233 -28.18 34.79 14.68
C VAL A 233 -28.58 34.21 16.03
N GLY A 234 -27.60 34.14 16.95
CA GLY A 234 -27.76 33.62 18.29
C GLY A 234 -26.49 32.91 18.74
N TRP A 235 -25.57 33.67 19.35
CA TRP A 235 -24.33 33.16 19.96
C TRP A 235 -24.61 31.97 20.87
N GLY A 236 -24.31 30.78 20.36
CA GLY A 236 -24.58 29.52 21.04
C GLY A 236 -23.96 28.37 20.28
N PHE A 237 -22.65 28.41 20.03
CA PHE A 237 -21.88 27.23 19.63
C PHE A 237 -21.89 26.20 20.78
N ARG A 238 -23.02 25.52 20.97
CA ARG A 238 -23.08 24.30 21.77
C ARG A 238 -22.79 23.14 20.84
N PHE A 239 -21.51 22.92 20.54
CA PHE A 239 -21.06 21.54 20.41
C PHE A 239 -21.41 20.90 21.76
N SER A 240 -22.49 20.13 21.82
CA SER A 240 -22.71 19.32 23.02
C SER A 240 -21.47 18.46 23.16
N LEU A 241 -20.86 18.42 24.35
CA LEU A 241 -19.74 17.54 24.69
C LEU A 241 -20.02 16.12 24.16
N ARG A 242 -21.28 15.72 24.15
CA ARG A 242 -21.83 14.49 23.58
C ARG A 242 -21.59 14.33 22.07
N GLY A 243 -21.81 15.35 21.26
CA GLY A 243 -21.59 15.31 19.81
C GLY A 243 -20.11 15.25 19.44
N MET A 244 -19.27 15.97 20.21
CA MET A 244 -17.83 15.94 20.04
C MET A 244 -17.24 14.61 20.53
N LEU A 245 -17.74 14.07 21.65
CA LEU A 245 -17.40 12.73 22.13
C LEU A 245 -17.89 11.64 21.16
N ILE A 246 -19.08 11.75 20.55
CA ILE A 246 -19.53 10.75 19.55
C ILE A 246 -18.68 10.81 18.29
N ALA A 247 -18.33 12.01 17.80
CA ALA A 247 -17.43 12.15 16.66
C ALA A 247 -16.02 11.61 16.98
N MET A 248 -15.47 11.96 18.14
CA MET A 248 -14.17 11.46 18.60
C MET A 248 -14.19 9.96 18.89
N THR A 249 -15.26 9.42 19.46
CA THR A 249 -15.40 7.98 19.79
C THR A 249 -15.66 7.17 18.52
N ALA A 250 -16.39 7.70 17.54
CA ALA A 250 -16.51 7.10 16.22
C ALA A 250 -15.14 7.11 15.50
N VAL A 251 -14.43 8.23 15.49
CA VAL A 251 -13.06 8.32 14.97
C VAL A 251 -12.13 7.34 15.70
N ALA A 252 -12.20 7.23 17.02
CA ALA A 252 -11.37 6.32 17.82
C ALA A 252 -11.71 4.82 17.63
N LEU A 253 -13.00 4.45 17.60
CA LEU A 253 -13.46 3.06 17.32
C LEU A 253 -13.09 2.63 15.89
N LEU A 254 -13.10 3.56 14.95
CA LEU A 254 -12.78 3.30 13.55
C LEU A 254 -11.26 3.28 13.29
N LEU A 255 -10.48 4.08 14.02
CA LEU A 255 -9.02 3.99 14.09
C LEU A 255 -8.54 2.66 14.70
N ALA A 256 -9.34 2.04 15.58
CA ALA A 256 -9.03 0.76 16.20
C ALA A 256 -9.24 -0.48 15.28
N LEU A 257 -9.90 -0.32 14.12
CA LEU A 257 -10.27 -1.43 13.21
C LEU A 257 -9.25 -1.69 12.08
N GLY A 258 -8.07 -1.07 12.11
CA GLY A 258 -7.01 -1.32 11.13
C GLY A 258 -7.32 -0.78 9.72
N PRO A 259 -6.68 -1.30 8.65
CA PRO A 259 -6.76 -0.76 7.28
C PRO A 259 -8.20 -0.63 6.73
N VAL A 260 -9.06 -1.59 7.07
CA VAL A 260 -10.50 -1.59 6.72
C VAL A 260 -11.26 -0.49 7.47
N GLY A 261 -10.79 -0.15 8.68
CA GLY A 261 -11.30 0.92 9.52
C GLY A 261 -11.16 2.30 8.89
N TYR A 262 -10.18 2.55 8.01
CA TYR A 262 -9.96 3.86 7.37
C TYR A 262 -10.87 4.11 6.16
N VAL A 263 -11.17 3.08 5.36
CA VAL A 263 -12.19 3.18 4.31
C VAL A 263 -13.58 3.32 4.94
N ALA A 264 -13.83 2.56 6.01
CA ALA A 264 -15.00 2.75 6.86
C ALA A 264 -15.00 4.12 7.57
N LEU A 265 -13.84 4.69 7.92
CA LEU A 265 -13.69 6.04 8.50
C LEU A 265 -14.11 7.09 7.49
N ALA A 266 -13.66 7.02 6.24
CA ALA A 266 -14.08 7.97 5.21
C ALA A 266 -15.60 7.88 4.95
N VAL A 267 -16.15 6.66 4.89
CA VAL A 267 -17.60 6.41 4.71
C VAL A 267 -18.42 6.88 5.91
N ALA A 268 -18.02 6.49 7.12
CA ALA A 268 -18.73 6.82 8.35
C ALA A 268 -18.56 8.29 8.72
N SER A 269 -17.39 8.89 8.52
CA SER A 269 -17.16 10.33 8.74
C SER A 269 -17.96 11.14 7.74
N GLY A 270 -17.97 10.75 6.45
CA GLY A 270 -18.82 11.39 5.44
C GLY A 270 -20.30 11.27 5.78
N ALA A 271 -20.77 10.08 6.17
CA ALA A 271 -22.17 9.83 6.54
C ALA A 271 -22.59 10.53 7.84
N VAL A 272 -21.72 10.55 8.86
CA VAL A 272 -21.94 11.23 10.14
C VAL A 272 -21.90 12.73 9.94
N LEU A 273 -20.96 13.27 9.16
CA LEU A 273 -20.90 14.69 8.84
C LEU A 273 -22.17 15.10 8.09
N LEU A 274 -22.56 14.37 7.03
CA LEU A 274 -23.82 14.61 6.32
C LEU A 274 -25.06 14.48 7.22
N GLY A 275 -25.07 13.51 8.15
CA GLY A 275 -26.13 13.31 9.13
C GLY A 275 -26.23 14.46 10.15
N VAL A 276 -25.09 14.93 10.67
CA VAL A 276 -25.00 16.09 11.58
C VAL A 276 -25.41 17.37 10.86
N LEU A 277 -24.97 17.57 9.62
CA LEU A 277 -25.37 18.71 8.81
C LEU A 277 -26.89 18.69 8.55
N ARG A 278 -27.51 17.51 8.36
CA ARG A 278 -28.96 17.34 8.20
C ARG A 278 -29.72 17.60 9.50
N PHE A 279 -29.21 17.12 10.65
CA PHE A 279 -29.83 17.34 11.96
C PHE A 279 -29.84 18.84 12.33
N LEU A 280 -28.76 19.55 12.04
CA LEU A 280 -28.65 20.99 12.24
C LEU A 280 -29.60 21.78 11.31
N GLN A 281 -29.80 21.32 10.06
CA GLN A 281 -30.77 21.94 9.14
C GLN A 281 -32.24 21.77 9.59
N ILE A 282 -32.60 20.59 10.12
CA ILE A 282 -33.97 20.33 10.57
C ILE A 282 -34.31 21.20 11.79
N ARG A 283 -33.37 21.36 12.73
CA ARG A 283 -33.57 22.20 13.92
C ARG A 283 -33.66 23.70 13.62
N GLY A 284 -32.87 24.20 12.67
CA GLY A 284 -32.94 25.60 12.25
C GLY A 284 -34.24 25.96 11.53
N ALA A 285 -34.88 25.00 10.86
CA ALA A 285 -36.18 25.21 10.20
C ALA A 285 -37.35 25.21 11.21
N THR A 286 -37.27 24.43 12.29
CA THR A 286 -38.32 24.36 13.32
C THR A 286 -38.31 25.54 14.31
N SER A 287 -37.23 26.34 14.36
CA SER A 287 -37.15 27.54 15.21
C SER A 287 -37.75 28.81 14.57
N HIS A 288 -38.27 28.71 13.34
CA HIS A 288 -38.98 29.77 12.64
C HIS A 288 -40.46 29.41 12.43
N GLU A 289 -41.17 29.01 13.49
CA GLU A 289 -42.62 29.18 13.50
C GLU A 289 -42.92 30.67 13.73
N PRO A 290 -43.59 31.36 12.79
CA PRO A 290 -44.06 32.71 13.05
C PRO A 290 -45.10 32.65 14.16
N GLN A 291 -44.90 33.41 15.23
CA GLN A 291 -46.01 33.74 16.13
C GLN A 291 -47.01 34.55 15.32
N VAL A 292 -48.04 33.86 14.83
CA VAL A 292 -49.27 34.48 14.36
C VAL A 292 -49.94 35.05 15.61
N GLY A 293 -50.16 36.37 15.60
CA GLY A 293 -50.91 37.08 16.63
C GLY A 293 -52.37 36.64 16.70
#